data_AF-A0A0F2RWD7-F1
#
_entry.id   AF-A0A0F2RWD7-F1
#
_cell.length_a   1.000
_cell.length_b   1.000
_cell.length_c   1.000
_cell.angle_alpha   90.00
_cell.angle_beta   90.00
_cell.angle_gamma   90.00
#
_symmetry.space_group_name_H-M   'P 1'
#
loop_
_entity.id
_entity.type
_entity.pdbx_description
1 polymer ?
#
loop_
_entity_poly.entity_id
_entity_poly.type
_entity_poly.pdbx_seq_one_letter_code
_entity_poly.pdbx_strand_id
1 'polypeptide(L)'
;EYPAAVLAEAARVLRPGGRLCVVDFAPHDLEALRDQHSHRRLGFADGEVAEWCVAAGLTVGDIVPLPGRPLTVTVWLAAKPALHDGETR
;
A
#
# COMPACT_ATOMS: atom_id res chain seq x y z
N GLU A 1 11.66 11.14 -0.46
CA GLU A 1 10.91 10.00 0.13
C GLU A 1 10.57 9.04 -1.00
N TYR A 2 10.79 7.74 -0.78
CA TYR A 2 10.69 6.70 -1.82
C TYR A 2 9.65 5.66 -1.36
N PRO A 3 8.34 5.87 -1.60
CA PRO A 3 7.27 4.99 -1.13
C PRO A 3 7.50 3.53 -1.53
N ALA A 4 7.86 3.27 -2.79
CA ALA A 4 8.18 1.93 -3.29
C ALA A 4 9.26 1.20 -2.45
N ALA A 5 10.26 1.92 -1.94
CA ALA A 5 11.31 1.33 -1.11
C ALA A 5 10.78 0.89 0.27
N VAL A 6 9.80 1.62 0.82
CA VAL A 6 9.14 1.24 2.08
C VAL A 6 8.34 -0.05 1.89
N LEU A 7 7.60 -0.17 0.79
CA LEU A 7 6.87 -1.41 0.45
C LEU A 7 7.81 -2.60 0.24
N ALA A 8 8.95 -2.39 -0.43
CA ALA A 8 9.96 -3.41 -0.63
C ALA A 8 10.52 -3.94 0.71
N GLU A 9 10.84 -3.04 1.65
CA GLU A 9 11.32 -3.44 2.97
C GLU A 9 10.24 -4.15 3.79
N ALA A 10 8.99 -3.67 3.72
CA ALA A 10 7.87 -4.35 4.36
C ALA A 10 7.69 -5.79 3.82
N ALA A 11 7.74 -5.96 2.50
CA ALA A 11 7.67 -7.28 1.86
C ALA A 11 8.83 -8.20 2.26
N ARG A 12 10.05 -7.65 2.41
CA ARG A 12 11.23 -8.41 2.80
C ARG A 12 11.07 -9.04 4.19
N VAL A 13 10.52 -8.30 5.15
CA VAL A 13 10.38 -8.76 6.55
C VAL A 13 9.13 -9.60 6.81
N LEU A 14 8.15 -9.61 5.89
CA LEU A 14 6.99 -10.49 6.00
C LEU A 14 7.41 -11.96 5.87
N ARG A 15 6.84 -12.81 6.76
CA ARG A 15 6.85 -14.26 6.56
C ARG A 15 6.07 -14.64 5.30
N PRO A 16 6.36 -15.80 4.66
CA PRO A 16 5.51 -16.34 3.61
C PRO A 16 4.04 -16.44 4.06
N GLY A 17 3.09 -16.06 3.19
CA GLY A 17 1.67 -15.96 3.54
C GLY A 17 1.32 -14.78 4.47
N GLY A 18 2.30 -13.95 4.85
CA GLY A 18 2.07 -12.73 5.64
C GLY A 18 1.32 -11.67 4.85
N ARG A 19 0.57 -10.82 5.55
CA ARG A 19 -0.24 -9.75 4.94
C ARG A 19 0.36 -8.37 5.24
N LEU A 20 0.27 -7.49 4.25
CA LEU A 20 0.55 -6.06 4.34
C LEU A 20 -0.78 -5.29 4.27
N CYS A 21 -0.87 -4.22 5.05
CA CYS A 21 -1.95 -3.26 4.98
C CYS A 21 -1.32 -1.87 4.90
N VAL A 22 -1.60 -1.14 3.81
CA VAL A 22 -1.21 0.26 3.63
C VAL A 22 -2.46 1.11 3.87
N VAL A 23 -2.35 2.14 4.71
CA VAL A 23 -3.45 3.05 5.03
C VAL A 23 -2.97 4.47 4.80
N ASP A 24 -3.57 5.15 3.83
CA ASP A 24 -3.23 6.55 3.50
C ASP A 24 -4.42 7.22 2.79
N PHE A 25 -4.29 8.49 2.42
CA PHE A 25 -5.32 9.19 1.68
C PHE A 25 -5.34 8.80 0.20
N ALA A 26 -6.56 8.69 -0.33
CA ALA A 26 -6.79 8.71 -1.77
C ALA A 26 -6.36 10.07 -2.37
N PRO A 27 -6.18 10.18 -3.71
CA PRO A 27 -5.80 11.44 -4.33
C PRO A 27 -6.81 12.55 -4.01
N HIS A 28 -6.31 13.74 -3.67
CA HIS A 28 -7.16 14.88 -3.33
C HIS A 28 -6.52 16.23 -3.68
N ASP A 29 -7.30 17.30 -3.76
CA ASP A 29 -6.80 18.64 -4.13
C ASP A 29 -6.67 19.60 -2.94
N LEU A 30 -6.73 19.09 -1.70
CA LEU A 30 -6.63 19.92 -0.48
C LEU A 30 -5.18 20.37 -0.19
N GLU A 31 -4.77 21.47 -0.84
CA GLU A 31 -3.46 22.09 -0.68
C GLU A 31 -3.16 22.55 0.76
N ALA A 32 -4.18 22.90 1.55
CA ALA A 32 -4.03 23.35 2.94
C ALA A 32 -3.31 22.34 3.85
N LEU A 33 -3.33 21.05 3.50
CA LEU A 33 -2.61 19.99 4.22
C LEU A 33 -1.10 19.97 3.93
N ARG A 34 -0.66 20.58 2.82
CA ARG A 34 0.75 20.72 2.47
C ARG A 34 1.43 21.72 3.41
N ASP A 35 0.75 22.81 3.72
CA ASP A 35 1.30 23.95 4.48
C ASP A 35 1.42 23.66 5.98
N GLN A 36 0.54 22.81 6.55
CA GLN A 36 0.47 22.56 7.98
C GLN A 36 1.15 21.26 8.44
N HIS A 37 1.31 20.26 7.55
CA HIS A 37 1.75 18.92 7.94
C HIS A 37 2.95 18.35 7.14
N SER A 38 3.62 19.15 6.29
CA SER A 38 4.73 18.68 5.43
C SER A 38 4.35 17.56 4.45
N HIS A 39 3.06 17.41 4.12
CA HIS A 39 2.58 16.46 3.12
C HIS A 39 3.07 16.89 1.72
N ARG A 40 4.16 16.30 1.24
CA ARG A 40 4.70 16.60 -0.10
C ARG A 40 3.88 15.99 -1.24
N ARG A 41 3.01 15.03 -0.93
CA ARG A 41 2.07 14.36 -1.85
C ARG A 41 0.64 14.48 -1.34
N LEU A 42 -0.29 14.58 -2.26
CA LEU A 42 -1.72 14.73 -1.99
C LEU A 42 -2.44 13.37 -2.13
N GLY A 43 -2.03 12.41 -1.30
CA GLY A 43 -2.50 11.02 -1.36
C GLY A 43 -1.83 10.18 -2.47
N PHE A 44 -2.31 8.95 -2.62
CA PHE A 44 -1.82 7.97 -3.59
C PHE A 44 -2.96 7.37 -4.40
N ALA A 45 -2.73 7.18 -5.70
CA ALA A 45 -3.66 6.47 -6.56
C ALA A 45 -3.57 4.95 -6.35
N ASP A 46 -4.69 4.26 -6.48
CA ASP A 46 -4.76 2.81 -6.30
C ASP A 46 -3.77 2.04 -7.19
N GLY A 47 -3.66 2.45 -8.46
CA GLY A 47 -2.71 1.86 -9.40
C GLY A 47 -1.26 2.01 -8.96
N GLU A 48 -0.89 3.16 -8.39
CA GLU A 48 0.49 3.42 -7.95
C GLU A 48 0.87 2.51 -6.78
N VAL A 49 0.00 2.38 -5.78
CA VAL A 49 0.23 1.48 -4.63
C VAL A 49 0.24 0.02 -5.07
N ALA A 50 -0.67 -0.36 -5.98
CA ALA A 50 -0.75 -1.73 -6.50
C ALA A 50 0.52 -2.11 -7.29
N GLU A 51 1.02 -1.22 -8.16
CA GLU A 51 2.26 -1.43 -8.91
C GLU A 51 3.46 -1.62 -7.99
N TRP A 52 3.57 -0.84 -6.92
CA TRP A 52 4.66 -1.01 -5.95
C TRP A 52 4.55 -2.30 -5.15
N CYS A 53 3.35 -2.71 -4.74
CA CYS A 53 3.12 -4.00 -4.11
C CYS A 53 3.61 -5.14 -5.01
N VAL A 54 3.24 -5.12 -6.30
CA VAL A 54 3.66 -6.13 -7.29
C VAL A 54 5.19 -6.10 -7.47
N ALA A 55 5.78 -4.91 -7.61
CA ALA A 55 7.23 -4.76 -7.73
C ALA A 55 7.98 -5.27 -6.48
N ALA A 56 7.35 -5.20 -5.30
CA ALA A 56 7.87 -5.75 -4.05
C ALA A 56 7.66 -7.27 -3.89
N GLY A 57 7.06 -7.94 -4.87
CA GLY A 57 6.77 -9.38 -4.84
C GLY A 57 5.56 -9.75 -3.98
N LEU A 58 4.63 -8.81 -3.75
CA LEU A 58 3.37 -9.04 -3.07
C LEU A 58 2.24 -9.26 -4.07
N THR A 59 1.26 -10.08 -3.70
CA THR A 59 -0.03 -10.18 -4.39
C THR A 59 -0.97 -9.12 -3.83
N VAL A 60 -1.47 -8.23 -4.69
CA VAL A 60 -2.46 -7.22 -4.31
C VAL A 60 -3.81 -7.90 -4.07
N GLY A 61 -4.44 -7.56 -2.96
CA GLY A 61 -5.78 -7.99 -2.57
C GLY A 61 -6.78 -6.84 -2.65
N ASP A 62 -7.69 -6.80 -1.67
CA ASP A 62 -8.74 -5.79 -1.65
C ASP A 62 -8.19 -4.37 -1.47
N ILE A 63 -8.83 -3.43 -2.17
CA ILE A 63 -8.64 -2.01 -2.01
C ILE A 63 -9.95 -1.45 -1.48
N VAL A 64 -9.92 -0.92 -0.26
CA VAL A 64 -11.11 -0.50 0.46
C VAL A 64 -11.08 1.00 0.66
N PRO A 65 -11.85 1.78 -0.14
CA PRO A 65 -12.04 3.19 0.13
C PRO A 65 -12.96 3.37 1.33
N LEU A 66 -12.60 4.30 2.21
CA LEU A 66 -13.38 4.75 3.36
C LEU A 66 -13.73 6.22 3.12
N PRO A 67 -14.88 6.50 2.47
CA PRO A 67 -15.27 7.86 2.12
C PRO A 67 -15.44 8.72 3.37
N GLY A 68 -14.73 9.84 3.41
CA GLY A 68 -14.91 10.87 4.42
C GLY A 68 -15.15 12.23 3.78
N ARG A 69 -15.47 13.22 4.60
CA ARG A 69 -15.58 14.63 4.17
C ARG A 69 -14.61 15.46 5.02
N PRO A 70 -13.57 16.08 4.43
CA PRO A 70 -13.34 16.24 3.00
C PRO A 70 -12.39 15.19 2.37
N LEU A 71 -11.86 14.23 3.14
CA LEU A 71 -10.85 13.27 2.69
C LEU A 71 -11.37 11.83 2.68
N THR A 72 -10.99 11.07 1.66
CA THR A 72 -11.14 9.62 1.62
C THR A 72 -9.83 8.98 2.08
N VAL A 73 -9.93 8.07 3.05
CA VAL A 73 -8.82 7.18 3.41
C VAL A 73 -8.99 5.90 2.60
N THR A 74 -7.91 5.33 2.07
CA THR A 74 -7.92 4.05 1.40
C THR A 74 -7.07 3.05 2.17
N VAL A 75 -7.56 1.82 2.25
CA VAL A 75 -6.83 0.67 2.79
C VAL A 75 -6.48 -0.25 1.62
N TRP A 76 -5.19 -0.40 1.32
CA TRP A 76 -4.69 -1.36 0.33
C TRP A 76 -4.16 -2.60 1.05
N LEU A 77 -4.76 -3.76 0.76
CA LEU A 77 -4.30 -5.04 1.26
C LEU A 77 -3.40 -5.73 0.23
N ALA A 78 -2.33 -6.35 0.72
CA ALA A 78 -1.48 -7.20 -0.09
C ALA A 78 -0.96 -8.38 0.75
N ALA A 79 -0.47 -9.44 0.10
CA ALA A 79 0.08 -10.60 0.78
C ALA A 79 1.37 -11.07 0.13
N LYS A 80 2.32 -11.51 0.95
CA LYS A 80 3.47 -12.26 0.46
C LYS A 80 3.02 -13.66 0.07
N PRO A 81 3.34 -14.16 -1.12
CA PRO A 81 2.99 -15.52 -1.52
C PRO A 81 3.41 -16.53 -0.44
N ALA A 82 2.55 -17.52 -0.18
CA ALA A 82 2.94 -18.65 0.63
C ALA A 82 4.06 -19.43 -0.09
N LEU A 83 4.93 -20.08 0.67
CA LEU A 83 5.73 -21.12 0.09
C LEU A 83 4.75 -22.19 -0.40
N HIS A 84 4.87 -22.60 -1.66
CA HIS A 84 4.20 -23.84 -2.05
C HIS A 84 4.85 -24.94 -1.21
N ASP A 85 4.05 -25.60 -0.37
CA ASP A 85 4.48 -26.86 0.25
C ASP A 85 4.77 -27.80 -0.92
N GLY A 86 6.05 -28.01 -1.20
CA GLY A 86 6.47 -28.94 -2.23
C GLY A 86 5.84 -30.28 -1.91
N GLU A 87 5.15 -30.86 -2.89
CA GLU A 87 4.77 -32.27 -2.89
C GLU A 87 5.97 -33.08 -2.40
N THR A 88 5.86 -33.60 -1.19
CA THR A 88 6.66 -34.72 -0.71
C THR A 88 6.48 -35.83 -1.73
N ARG A 89 7.54 -36.11 -2.49
CA ARG A 89 7.67 -37.33 -3.29
C ARG A 89 7.47 -38.58 -2.44
#